data_AF-A0AA88LDY4-F1
#
_entry.id   AF-A0AA88LDY4-F1
#
_cell.length_a   1.000
_cell.length_b   1.000
_cell.length_c   1.000
_cell.angle_alpha   90.00
_cell.angle_beta   90.00
_cell.angle_gamma   90.00
#
_symmetry.space_group_name_H-M   'P 1'
#
loop_
_entity.id
_entity.type
_entity.pdbx_description
1 polymer ?
#
loop_
_entity_poly.entity_id
_entity_poly.type
_entity_poly.pdbx_seq_one_letter_code
_entity_poly.pdbx_strand_id
1 'polypeptide(L)'
;MNQVVERHLKTRCLGHAIAEDLKSGILNATDGSSLSLSKLLTLSSDGPNVNRKQFILMECEKRKVTNGDGLLDVGTCRIQSMYNTFCKSLEEVGETCSDLIVNVYYFFREWPARREDYSKIQQKTGVPRSNFVKHVHT
;
A
#
# COMPACT_ATOMS: atom_id res chain seq x y z
N MET A 1 10.46 -24.01 24.79
CA MET A 1 9.96 -23.62 23.46
C MET A 1 10.36 -22.19 23.21
N ASN A 2 11.04 -21.89 22.09
CA ASN A 2 11.29 -20.51 21.69
C ASN A 2 10.00 -19.97 21.05
N GLN A 3 9.41 -18.95 21.66
CA GLN A 3 8.20 -18.30 21.16
C GLN A 3 8.51 -16.85 20.81
N VAL A 4 7.99 -16.38 19.67
CA VAL A 4 8.02 -14.97 19.32
C VAL A 4 6.98 -14.25 20.17
N VAL A 5 7.41 -13.23 20.93
CA VAL A 5 6.54 -12.43 21.78
C VAL A 5 6.50 -11.02 21.22
N GLU A 6 5.30 -10.54 20.92
CA GLU A 6 5.05 -9.14 20.60
C GLU A 6 4.60 -8.42 21.87
N ARG A 7 5.20 -7.26 22.16
CA ARG A 7 4.85 -6.44 23.30
C ARG A 7 4.89 -4.97 22.94
N HIS A 8 3.78 -4.29 23.18
CA HIS A 8 3.75 -2.83 23.16
C HIS A 8 4.52 -2.27 24.37
N LEU A 9 5.45 -1.35 24.12
CA LEU A 9 6.20 -0.68 25.19
C LEU A 9 5.58 0.66 25.56
N LYS A 10 5.46 1.55 24.58
CA LYS A 10 5.01 2.93 24.78
C LYS A 10 4.59 3.56 23.47
N THR A 11 3.54 4.38 23.51
CA THR A 11 3.18 5.31 22.44
C THR A 11 3.51 6.73 22.88
N ARG A 12 4.05 7.55 21.97
CA ARG A 12 4.30 8.98 22.22
C ARG A 12 3.84 9.80 21.01
N CYS A 13 3.25 10.97 21.28
CA CYS A 13 2.94 11.97 20.27
C CYS A 13 4.04 13.04 20.31
N LEU A 14 4.87 13.12 19.27
CA LEU A 14 6.08 13.97 19.27
C LEU A 14 5.91 15.29 18.51
N GLY A 15 4.79 15.52 17.81
CA GLY A 15 4.54 16.75 17.06
C GLY A 15 5.59 17.00 15.97
N HIS A 16 6.11 18.24 15.90
CA HIS A 16 7.21 18.62 14.99
C HIS A 16 8.56 18.14 15.53
N ALA A 17 8.75 16.82 15.55
CA ALA A 17 9.94 16.19 16.09
C ALA A 17 11.08 16.18 15.07
N ILE A 18 12.31 16.36 15.56
CA ILE A 18 13.53 16.08 14.78
C ILE A 18 14.08 14.69 15.11
N ALA A 19 15.11 14.26 14.37
CA ALA A 19 15.67 12.91 14.50
C ALA A 19 16.21 12.63 15.91
N GLU A 20 16.76 13.66 16.54
CA GLU A 20 17.28 13.64 17.91
C GLU A 20 16.17 13.42 18.94
N ASP A 21 14.98 14.01 18.73
CA ASP A 21 13.82 13.81 19.60
C ASP A 21 13.31 12.37 19.51
N LEU A 22 13.27 11.80 18.30
CA LEU A 22 12.89 10.40 18.12
C LEU A 22 13.90 9.45 18.76
N LYS A 23 15.20 9.70 18.62
CA LYS A 23 16.26 8.94 19.29
C LYS A 23 16.03 8.94 20.80
N SER A 24 15.84 10.11 21.39
CA SER A 24 15.53 10.27 22.82
C SER A 24 14.24 9.55 23.19
N GLY A 25 13.19 9.67 22.37
CA GLY A 25 11.91 9.02 22.58
C GLY A 25 12.01 7.49 22.65
N ILE A 26 12.80 6.89 21.74
CA ILE A 26 13.05 5.44 21.69
C ILE A 26 13.85 4.98 22.90
N LEU A 27 14.97 5.64 23.22
CA LEU A 27 15.80 5.29 24.38
C LEU A 27 14.97 5.35 25.68
N ASN A 28 14.24 6.44 25.88
CA ASN A 28 13.33 6.60 27.03
C ASN A 28 12.16 5.60 27.04
N ALA A 29 11.81 4.99 25.90
CA ALA A 29 10.77 3.95 25.85
C ALA A 29 11.35 2.57 26.19
N THR A 30 12.64 2.37 25.97
CA THR A 30 13.38 1.17 26.36
C THR A 30 13.97 1.24 27.76
N ASP A 31 14.12 2.44 28.32
CA ASP A 31 14.61 2.64 29.69
C ASP A 31 13.70 1.95 30.72
N GLY A 32 14.30 1.15 31.60
CA GLY A 32 13.58 0.34 32.58
C GLY A 32 12.88 -0.90 32.00
N SER A 33 12.98 -1.14 30.70
CA SER A 33 12.57 -2.41 30.08
C SER A 33 13.71 -3.43 30.09
N SER A 34 13.39 -4.71 29.84
CA SER A 34 14.39 -5.77 29.65
C SER A 34 15.10 -5.72 28.29
N LEU A 35 14.83 -4.70 27.47
CA LEU A 35 15.36 -4.55 26.11
C LEU A 35 16.62 -3.70 26.14
N SER A 36 17.77 -4.37 26.22
CA SER A 36 19.07 -3.72 26.10
C SER A 36 19.34 -3.31 24.65
N LEU A 37 19.91 -2.13 24.45
CA LEU A 37 20.34 -1.65 23.13
C LEU A 37 21.32 -2.62 22.45
N SER A 38 22.13 -3.36 23.22
CA SER A 38 23.05 -4.37 22.67
C SER A 38 22.33 -5.54 22.00
N LYS A 39 21.10 -5.82 22.41
CA LYS A 39 20.24 -6.89 21.86
C LYS A 39 19.27 -6.40 20.78
N LEU A 40 19.27 -5.09 20.47
CA LEU A 40 18.39 -4.53 19.46
C LEU A 40 18.89 -4.93 18.07
N LEU A 41 18.13 -5.76 17.34
CA LEU A 41 18.55 -6.24 16.02
C LEU A 41 18.38 -5.17 14.93
N THR A 42 17.21 -4.53 14.88
CA THR A 42 16.84 -3.58 13.82
C THR A 42 15.85 -2.54 14.33
N LEU A 43 15.69 -1.47 13.57
CA LEU A 43 14.65 -0.46 13.73
C LEU A 43 13.98 -0.25 12.38
N SER A 44 12.67 -0.48 12.33
CA SER A 44 11.86 -0.27 11.14
C SER A 44 11.09 1.04 11.26
N SER A 45 11.18 1.89 10.25
CA SER A 45 10.46 3.16 10.17
C SER A 45 9.89 3.39 8.77
N ASP A 46 9.02 4.38 8.64
CA ASP A 46 8.61 4.93 7.35
C ASP A 46 9.75 5.73 6.68
N GLY A 47 9.49 6.19 5.44
CA GLY A 47 10.47 6.78 4.54
C GLY A 47 10.97 8.22 4.76
N PRO A 48 10.34 9.11 5.58
CA PRO A 48 10.79 10.49 5.74
C PRO A 48 12.25 10.62 6.21
N ASN A 49 12.90 11.72 5.80
CA ASN A 49 14.32 12.01 6.10
C ASN A 49 14.63 12.00 7.60
N VAL A 50 13.67 12.44 8.43
CA VAL A 50 13.81 12.46 9.88
C VAL A 50 14.03 11.06 10.44
N ASN A 51 13.30 10.06 9.95
CA ASN A 51 13.40 8.68 10.41
C ASN A 51 14.66 7.98 9.88
N ARG A 52 15.07 8.29 8.65
CA ARG A 52 16.38 7.86 8.12
C ARG A 52 17.54 8.38 8.97
N LYS A 53 17.51 9.67 9.35
CA LYS A 53 18.51 10.26 10.23
C LYS A 53 18.47 9.63 11.63
N GLN A 54 17.28 9.36 12.17
CA GLN A 54 17.11 8.68 13.44
C GLN A 54 17.73 7.27 13.45
N PHE A 55 17.56 6.51 12.37
CA PHE A 55 18.19 5.19 12.22
C PHE A 55 19.72 5.31 12.32
N ILE A 56 20.33 6.25 11.58
CA ILE A 56 21.79 6.50 11.62
C ILE A 56 22.25 6.89 13.03
N LEU A 57 21.47 7.72 13.74
CA LEU A 57 21.82 8.10 15.11
C LEU A 57 21.79 6.87 16.05
N MET A 58 20.79 6.00 15.93
CA MET A 58 20.70 4.78 16.73
C MET A 58 21.77 3.73 16.35
N GLU A 59 22.13 3.65 15.07
CA GLU A 59 23.24 2.84 14.58
C GLU A 59 24.55 3.22 15.28
N CYS A 60 24.84 4.52 15.32
CA CYS A 60 26.01 5.05 16.02
C CYS A 60 25.97 4.74 17.52
N GLU A 61 24.82 4.91 18.18
CA GLU A 61 24.68 4.60 19.62
C GLU A 61 24.83 3.11 19.90
N LYS A 62 24.24 2.24 19.07
CA LYS A 62 24.38 0.80 19.22
C LYS A 62 25.84 0.38 19.11
N ARG A 63 26.54 0.83 18.06
CA ARG A 63 27.96 0.50 17.85
C ARG A 63 28.86 0.91 19.01
N LYS A 64 28.57 2.04 19.68
CA LYS A 64 29.28 2.47 20.89
C LYS A 64 29.06 1.50 22.05
N VAL A 65 27.84 1.01 22.24
CA VAL A 65 27.48 0.11 23.36
C VAL A 65 27.93 -1.33 23.12
N THR A 66 28.01 -1.76 21.85
CA THR A 66 28.37 -3.13 21.46
C THR A 66 29.83 -3.29 21.03
N ASN A 67 30.64 -2.23 21.08
CA ASN A 67 32.01 -2.21 20.55
C ASN A 67 32.14 -2.60 19.07
N GLY A 68 31.13 -2.25 18.25
CA GLY A 68 31.22 -2.37 16.79
C GLY A 68 29.99 -2.96 16.09
N ASP A 69 29.14 -3.70 16.80
CA ASP A 69 27.95 -4.32 16.20
C ASP A 69 26.86 -3.28 15.88
N GLY A 70 26.49 -3.21 14.60
CA GLY A 70 25.45 -2.31 14.08
C GLY A 70 24.04 -2.92 14.08
N LEU A 71 23.06 -2.12 13.71
CA LEU A 71 21.70 -2.53 13.38
C LEU A 71 21.69 -3.19 12.00
N LEU A 72 20.76 -4.13 11.83
CA LEU A 72 20.41 -4.64 10.51
C LEU A 72 19.52 -3.62 9.81
N ASP A 73 19.98 -3.08 8.69
CA ASP A 73 19.17 -2.21 7.82
C ASP A 73 18.21 -3.06 6.97
N VAL A 74 16.92 -2.98 7.29
CA VAL A 74 15.82 -3.63 6.54
C VAL A 74 15.13 -2.67 5.56
N GLY A 75 15.64 -1.44 5.46
CA GLY A 75 15.06 -0.37 4.67
C GLY A 75 13.83 0.29 5.31
N THR A 76 13.28 1.28 4.60
CA THR A 76 12.11 2.03 5.03
C THR A 76 10.82 1.36 4.56
N CYS A 77 9.77 1.42 5.40
CA CYS A 77 8.44 0.97 5.06
C CYS A 77 7.91 1.71 3.82
N ARG A 78 7.52 0.95 2.79
CA ARG A 78 7.01 1.49 1.52
C ARG A 78 5.48 1.63 1.49
N ILE A 79 4.79 1.36 2.59
CA ILE A 79 3.33 1.42 2.63
C ILE A 79 2.81 2.81 2.23
N GLN A 80 3.49 3.87 2.67
CA GLN A 80 3.15 5.24 2.28
C GLN A 80 3.35 5.48 0.79
N SER A 81 4.43 4.95 0.20
CA SER A 81 4.66 5.04 -1.24
C SER A 81 3.58 4.29 -2.03
N MET A 82 3.21 3.08 -1.59
CA MET A 82 2.12 2.32 -2.22
C MET A 82 0.79 3.06 -2.12
N TYR A 83 0.46 3.62 -0.95
CA TYR A 83 -0.74 4.43 -0.76
C TYR A 83 -0.76 5.65 -1.69
N ASN A 84 0.33 6.42 -1.72
CA ASN A 84 0.43 7.60 -2.59
C ASN A 84 0.33 7.23 -4.08
N THR A 85 0.97 6.13 -4.50
CA THR A 85 0.85 5.61 -5.88
C THR A 85 -0.58 5.22 -6.18
N PHE A 86 -1.28 4.57 -5.26
CA PHE A 86 -2.67 4.19 -5.44
C PHE A 86 -3.58 5.42 -5.58
N CYS A 87 -3.44 6.43 -4.71
CA CYS A 87 -4.19 7.68 -4.83
C CYS A 87 -3.94 8.37 -6.18
N LYS A 88 -2.68 8.51 -6.61
CA LYS A 88 -2.36 9.09 -7.92
C LYS A 88 -2.91 8.26 -9.08
N SER A 89 -2.89 6.93 -8.97
CA SER A 89 -3.49 6.06 -9.98
C SER A 89 -5.00 6.22 -10.03
N LEU A 90 -5.66 6.50 -8.91
CA LEU A 90 -7.08 6.83 -8.88
C LEU A 90 -7.37 8.21 -9.48
N GLU A 91 -6.50 9.19 -9.30
CA GLU A 91 -6.62 10.50 -9.95
C GLU A 91 -6.52 10.39 -11.47
N GLU A 92 -5.59 9.59 -11.98
CA GLU A 92 -5.33 9.46 -13.42
C GLU A 92 -6.26 8.43 -14.11
N VAL A 93 -6.53 7.31 -13.45
CA VAL A 93 -7.23 6.15 -14.04
C VAL A 93 -8.64 6.00 -13.45
N GLY A 94 -8.91 6.53 -12.26
CA GLY A 94 -10.20 6.36 -11.57
C GLY A 94 -11.37 7.00 -12.33
N GLU A 95 -11.17 8.16 -12.97
CA GLU A 95 -12.17 8.75 -13.87
C GLU A 95 -12.43 7.85 -15.08
N THR A 96 -11.36 7.32 -15.70
CA THR A 96 -11.47 6.40 -16.85
C THR A 96 -12.18 5.09 -16.48
N CYS A 97 -11.91 4.54 -15.30
CA CYS A 97 -12.59 3.35 -14.79
C CYS A 97 -14.07 3.62 -14.47
N SER A 98 -14.38 4.78 -13.89
CA SER A 98 -15.76 5.21 -13.65
C SER A 98 -16.53 5.34 -14.96
N ASP A 99 -15.96 6.03 -15.94
CA ASP A 99 -16.55 6.20 -17.27
C ASP A 99 -16.74 4.87 -18.00
N LEU A 100 -15.78 3.94 -17.88
CA LEU A 100 -15.91 2.60 -18.43
C LEU A 100 -17.08 1.83 -17.79
N ILE A 101 -17.21 1.85 -16.47
CA ILE A 101 -18.31 1.18 -15.74
C ILE A 101 -19.66 1.78 -16.13
N VAL A 102 -19.72 3.12 -16.24
CA VAL A 102 -20.92 3.84 -16.70
C VAL A 102 -21.25 3.43 -18.13
N ASN A 103 -20.28 3.46 -19.05
CA ASN A 103 -20.49 3.05 -20.44
C ASN A 103 -20.95 1.58 -20.57
N VAL A 104 -20.38 0.67 -19.77
CA VAL A 104 -20.82 -0.74 -19.73
C VAL A 104 -22.25 -0.86 -19.21
N TYR A 105 -22.61 -0.13 -18.16
CA TYR A 105 -23.98 -0.11 -17.63
C TYR A 105 -25.00 0.37 -18.68
N TYR A 106 -24.74 1.52 -19.32
CA TYR A 106 -25.60 2.04 -20.39
C TYR A 106 -25.61 1.13 -21.63
N PHE A 107 -24.48 0.47 -21.93
CA PHE A 107 -24.40 -0.53 -23.00
C PHE A 107 -25.42 -1.66 -22.79
N PHE A 108 -25.42 -2.27 -21.60
CA PHE A 108 -26.34 -3.36 -21.29
C PHE A 108 -27.77 -2.90 -21.02
N ARG A 109 -27.98 -1.72 -20.42
CA ARG A 109 -29.32 -1.18 -20.14
C ARG A 109 -30.14 -0.98 -21.41
N GLU A 110 -29.53 -0.44 -22.47
CA GLU A 110 -30.21 -0.15 -23.73
C GLU A 110 -30.07 -1.27 -24.77
N TRP A 111 -29.47 -2.40 -24.37
CA TRP A 111 -29.32 -3.57 -25.23
C TRP A 111 -30.65 -4.11 -25.79
N PRO A 112 -31.75 -4.22 -25.01
CA PRO A 112 -33.01 -4.73 -25.55
C PRO A 112 -33.59 -3.86 -26.66
N ALA A 113 -33.62 -2.54 -26.46
CA ALA A 113 -34.11 -1.58 -27.44
C ALA A 113 -33.24 -1.57 -28.71
N ARG A 114 -31.91 -1.54 -28.55
CA ARG A 114 -30.97 -1.63 -29.68
C ARG A 114 -31.09 -2.93 -30.46
N ARG A 115 -31.34 -4.05 -29.79
CA ARG A 115 -31.58 -5.35 -30.43
C ARG A 115 -32.86 -5.35 -31.25
N GLU A 116 -33.91 -4.71 -30.74
CA GLU A 116 -35.19 -4.55 -31.45
C GLU A 116 -35.01 -3.66 -32.69
N ASP A 117 -34.39 -2.50 -32.55
CA ASP A 117 -34.13 -1.56 -33.65
C ASP A 117 -33.20 -2.15 -34.71
N TYR A 118 -32.15 -2.84 -34.28
CA TYR A 118 -31.29 -3.59 -35.19
C TYR A 118 -32.08 -4.65 -35.97
N SER A 119 -32.99 -5.39 -35.32
CA SER A 119 -33.84 -6.36 -35.99
C SER A 119 -34.76 -5.71 -37.04
N LYS A 120 -35.30 -4.52 -36.75
CA LYS A 120 -36.12 -3.74 -37.70
C LYS A 120 -35.30 -3.27 -38.90
N ILE A 121 -34.10 -2.73 -38.68
CA ILE A 121 -33.20 -2.28 -39.76
C ILE A 121 -32.75 -3.46 -40.60
N GLN A 122 -32.38 -4.57 -39.97
CA GLN A 122 -31.94 -5.80 -40.63
C GLN A 122 -33.02 -6.36 -41.57
N GLN A 123 -34.29 -6.35 -41.14
CA GLN A 123 -35.42 -6.68 -42.01
C GLN A 123 -35.56 -5.70 -43.18
N LYS A 124 -35.43 -4.39 -42.92
CA LYS A 124 -35.56 -3.35 -43.95
C LYS A 124 -34.46 -3.42 -45.01
N THR A 125 -33.24 -3.75 -44.62
CA THR A 125 -32.07 -3.78 -45.52
C THR A 125 -31.81 -5.15 -46.15
N GLY A 126 -32.61 -6.17 -45.80
CA GLY A 126 -32.44 -7.53 -46.31
C GLY A 126 -31.17 -8.22 -45.82
N VAL A 127 -30.54 -7.71 -44.75
CA VAL A 127 -29.33 -8.30 -44.17
C VAL A 127 -29.72 -9.63 -43.49
N PRO A 128 -29.07 -10.76 -43.81
CA PRO A 128 -29.40 -12.05 -43.22
C PRO A 128 -29.25 -12.04 -41.69
N ARG A 129 -30.18 -12.71 -40.99
CA ARG A 129 -30.14 -12.87 -39.53
C ARG A 129 -29.20 -14.00 -39.13
N SER A 130 -27.91 -13.74 -39.20
CA SER A 130 -26.88 -14.67 -38.75
C SER A 130 -26.78 -14.63 -37.22
N ASN A 131 -27.35 -15.62 -36.53
CA ASN A 131 -27.09 -15.80 -35.09
C ASN A 131 -25.78 -16.56 -34.94
N PHE A 132 -24.84 -16.02 -34.16
CA PHE A 132 -23.73 -16.83 -33.65
C PHE A 132 -24.29 -17.84 -32.65
N VAL A 133 -24.61 -19.04 -33.12
CA VAL A 133 -24.88 -20.17 -32.23
C VAL A 133 -23.52 -20.58 -31.66
N LYS A 134 -23.32 -20.35 -30.36
CA LYS A 134 -22.15 -20.90 -29.66
C LYS A 134 -22.26 -22.43 -29.79
N HIS A 135 -21.41 -23.05 -30.61
CA HIS A 135 -21.26 -24.49 -30.60
C HIS A 135 -20.67 -24.89 -29.24
N VAL A 136 -21.54 -25.26 -28.30
CA VAL A 136 -21.13 -25.97 -27.09
C VAL A 136 -21.26 -27.45 -27.45
N HIS A 137 -20.14 -28.10 -27.74
CA HIS A 137 -20.10 -29.56 -27.75
C HIS A 137 -20.21 -30.01 -26.30
N THR A 138 -21.32 -30.68 -25.96
CA THR A 138 -21.42 -31.59 -24.81
C THR A 138 -20.82 -32.94 -25.17
#